data_AF-A0A562IJC6-F1
#
_entry.id   AF-A0A562IJC6-F1
#
_cell.length_a   1.000
_cell.length_b   1.000
_cell.length_c   1.000
_cell.angle_alpha   90.00
_cell.angle_beta   90.00
_cell.angle_gamma   90.00
#
_symmetry.space_group_name_H-M   'P 1'
#
loop_
_entity.id
_entity.type
_entity.pdbx_description
1 polymer ?
#
loop_
_entity_poly.entity_id
_entity_poly.type
_entity_poly.pdbx_seq_one_letter_code
_entity_poly.pdbx_strand_id
1 'polypeptide(L)'
;MTNLAEADLTGTTDDWNRYVEFIGRYSGYLTFVAPPDVSPREVTAVDVRVNYRGPDPETQTWTFALFDWAARGWVRVGTNAGAPHWGPWTSLAWPASAPYARYMSPTGELRLQITTNTGRDAADLDYVAISLTSTPGQPAPSGGARSPSASTPPPPSTQPHVPTSPSATTPTTAPPSPSTRPGSTTSSVRCPDCWRPPLQVSWNWVIAGVPKPPFRDVDIYDIDGFDASSADVAALHRAGIRVVCYISAGSYEDWRPDAGQFPASLVGRNLDGWAGERWLDVRGISPTSPLARIMTARIDMCRAKGFDAVEFDNMDGYINRTGFPLTAADQLAYNRFLANTAHARGLSTVMKNDLGQIDDLVDYFDMALNEECGRYNECGEYQPFIAAGKPVLHAEYGSSTAFCQADNAANINGVLFSLDLDDSVYRPCR
;
A
#
# COMPACT_ATOMS: atom_id res chain seq x y z
N MET A 1 14.96 -2.17 -10.31
CA MET A 1 14.07 -2.88 -9.37
C MET A 1 14.84 -3.00 -8.08
N THR A 2 14.32 -2.47 -6.97
CA THR A 2 14.91 -2.72 -5.66
C THR A 2 14.20 -3.93 -5.09
N ASN A 3 14.75 -5.12 -5.29
CA ASN A 3 14.32 -6.30 -4.56
C ASN A 3 15.43 -6.67 -3.59
N LEU A 4 15.08 -7.32 -2.47
CA LEU A 4 16.08 -7.84 -1.53
C LEU A 4 16.74 -9.14 -2.05
N ALA A 5 16.79 -9.33 -3.37
CA ALA A 5 17.17 -10.61 -3.98
C ALA A 5 18.62 -10.65 -4.46
N GLU A 6 19.28 -9.50 -4.65
CA GLU A 6 20.66 -9.42 -5.15
C GLU A 6 21.53 -8.56 -4.21
N ALA A 7 22.65 -9.13 -3.74
CA ALA A 7 23.61 -8.44 -2.87
C ALA A 7 24.61 -7.61 -3.69
N ASP A 8 24.10 -6.56 -4.34
CA ASP A 8 24.86 -5.84 -5.34
C ASP A 8 25.52 -4.54 -4.84
N LEU A 9 25.20 -4.10 -3.63
CA LEU A 9 25.81 -2.93 -3.01
C LEU A 9 26.99 -3.34 -2.15
N THR A 10 28.12 -2.68 -2.40
CA THR A 10 29.39 -2.92 -1.73
C THR A 10 30.09 -1.60 -1.42
N GLY A 11 31.08 -1.64 -0.52
CA GLY A 11 31.78 -0.42 -0.09
C GLY A 11 30.79 0.56 0.51
N THR A 12 30.95 1.85 0.25
CA THR A 12 30.03 2.91 0.72
C THR A 12 29.06 3.35 -0.38
N THR A 13 28.79 2.48 -1.38
CA THR A 13 27.92 2.83 -2.51
C THR A 13 26.52 3.13 -1.99
N ASP A 14 26.03 4.32 -2.30
CA ASP A 14 24.72 4.78 -1.87
C ASP A 14 23.83 4.95 -3.09
N ASP A 15 23.22 3.84 -3.51
CA ASP A 15 22.24 3.83 -4.60
C ASP A 15 20.90 3.39 -4.04
N TRP A 16 20.09 4.39 -3.70
CA TRP A 16 18.73 4.25 -3.19
C TRP A 16 17.77 3.46 -4.11
N ASN A 17 18.17 3.10 -5.33
CA ASN A 17 17.45 2.17 -6.22
C ASN A 17 17.78 0.70 -5.95
N ARG A 18 18.68 0.39 -5.02
CA ARG A 18 19.21 -0.97 -4.83
C ARG A 18 19.11 -1.47 -3.40
N TYR A 19 18.61 -0.68 -2.46
CA TYR A 19 18.32 -1.12 -1.09
C TYR A 19 16.96 -0.70 -0.55
N VAL A 20 16.39 -1.48 0.37
CA VAL A 20 15.23 -1.17 1.21
C VAL A 20 15.69 -0.52 2.51
N GLU A 21 15.16 0.66 2.82
CA GLU A 21 15.44 1.42 4.03
C GLU A 21 14.33 1.13 5.05
N PHE A 22 14.74 0.74 6.25
CA PHE A 22 13.92 0.47 7.40
C PHE A 22 14.12 1.60 8.40
N ILE A 23 13.05 2.31 8.75
CA ILE A 23 13.13 3.56 9.52
C ILE A 23 12.54 3.45 10.92
N GLY A 24 13.07 4.24 11.86
CA GLY A 24 12.50 4.46 13.18
C GLY A 24 12.46 3.21 14.08
N ARG A 25 11.46 3.15 14.97
CA ARG A 25 11.24 1.97 15.81
C ARG A 25 10.52 0.92 14.97
N TYR A 26 11.30 0.02 14.39
CA TYR A 26 10.80 -0.96 13.43
C TYR A 26 10.49 -2.31 14.10
N SER A 27 9.37 -2.92 13.68
CA SER A 27 9.01 -4.30 14.01
C SER A 27 8.12 -4.87 12.92
N GLY A 28 8.73 -5.56 11.96
CA GLY A 28 8.03 -6.18 10.83
C GLY A 28 8.68 -7.49 10.44
N TYR A 29 8.12 -8.19 9.45
CA TYR A 29 8.72 -9.43 8.95
C TYR A 29 8.55 -9.57 7.44
N LEU A 30 9.50 -10.28 6.83
CA LEU A 30 9.50 -10.69 5.45
C LEU A 30 9.02 -12.14 5.37
N THR A 31 8.23 -12.47 4.35
CA THR A 31 7.73 -13.83 4.10
C THR A 31 8.45 -14.44 2.90
N PHE A 32 8.82 -15.71 3.04
CA PHE A 32 9.47 -16.51 2.01
C PHE A 32 8.68 -17.81 1.82
N VAL A 33 8.77 -18.39 0.62
CA VAL A 33 8.18 -19.69 0.31
C VAL A 33 9.30 -20.59 -0.16
N ALA A 34 9.47 -21.74 0.50
CA ALA A 34 10.40 -22.76 0.05
C ALA A 34 9.95 -23.36 -1.30
N PRO A 35 10.90 -23.85 -2.12
CA PRO A 35 10.55 -24.64 -3.30
C PRO A 35 9.59 -25.79 -2.94
N PRO A 36 8.62 -26.12 -3.81
CA PRO A 36 7.55 -27.08 -3.51
C PRO A 36 8.05 -28.51 -3.25
N ASP A 37 9.27 -28.82 -3.68
CA ASP A 37 9.97 -30.09 -3.46
C ASP A 37 10.70 -30.17 -2.11
N VAL A 38 10.76 -29.09 -1.33
CA VAL A 38 11.43 -29.08 -0.02
C VAL A 38 10.43 -29.33 1.11
N SER A 39 10.50 -30.53 1.70
CA SER A 39 9.71 -30.87 2.89
C SER A 39 10.35 -30.34 4.18
N PRO A 40 9.58 -29.80 5.16
CA PRO A 40 10.12 -29.36 6.45
C PRO A 40 10.90 -30.44 7.20
N ARG A 41 10.52 -31.71 7.01
CA ARG A 41 11.17 -32.85 7.66
C ARG A 41 12.54 -33.19 7.08
N GLU A 42 12.83 -32.71 5.86
CA GLU A 42 14.06 -33.02 5.13
C GLU A 42 15.10 -31.92 5.28
N VAL A 43 14.74 -30.78 5.89
CA VAL A 43 15.64 -29.64 6.14
C VAL A 43 16.66 -30.00 7.23
N THR A 44 17.93 -29.96 6.87
CA THR A 44 19.10 -30.28 7.70
C THR A 44 19.93 -29.06 8.10
N ALA A 45 19.69 -27.89 7.50
CA ALA A 45 20.23 -26.61 7.95
C ALA A 45 19.37 -25.44 7.44
N VAL A 46 19.37 -24.33 8.20
CA VAL A 46 18.75 -23.06 7.83
C VAL A 46 19.75 -21.95 8.12
N ASP A 47 20.06 -21.12 7.12
CA ASP A 47 20.95 -19.98 7.25
C ASP A 47 20.24 -18.70 6.80
N VAL A 48 20.35 -17.64 7.60
CA VAL A 48 19.87 -16.31 7.23
C VAL A 48 21.05 -15.47 6.77
N ARG A 49 20.91 -14.79 5.63
CA ARG A 49 21.89 -13.84 5.12
C ARG A 49 21.23 -12.50 4.86
N VAL A 50 21.91 -11.43 5.25
CA VAL A 50 21.52 -10.06 4.91
C VAL A 50 22.76 -9.27 4.49
N ASN A 51 22.60 -8.31 3.60
CA ASN A 51 23.63 -7.30 3.37
C ASN A 51 23.11 -5.95 3.87
N TYR A 52 23.80 -5.40 4.86
CA TYR A 52 23.31 -4.36 5.75
C TYR A 52 24.19 -3.12 5.70
N ARG A 53 23.56 -1.94 5.75
CA ARG A 53 24.22 -0.66 6.02
C ARG A 53 23.33 0.17 6.95
N GLY A 54 23.90 0.84 7.94
CA GLY A 54 23.12 1.59 8.93
C GLY A 54 23.92 1.83 10.22
N PRO A 55 23.27 2.15 11.35
CA PRO A 55 23.95 2.37 12.61
C PRO A 55 24.70 1.13 13.06
N ASP A 56 25.78 1.35 13.79
CA ASP A 56 26.42 0.31 14.59
C ASP A 56 25.48 -0.17 15.73
N PRO A 57 25.75 -1.35 16.33
CA PRO A 57 24.90 -1.90 17.39
C PRO A 57 24.80 -1.05 18.66
N GLU A 58 25.79 -0.22 18.98
CA GLU A 58 25.79 0.65 20.17
C GLU A 58 24.84 1.84 19.97
N THR A 59 24.75 2.34 18.74
CA THR A 59 23.79 3.38 18.35
C THR A 59 22.36 2.84 18.31
N GLN A 60 22.14 1.75 17.58
CA GLN A 60 20.85 1.07 17.49
C GLN A 60 21.05 -0.39 17.09
N THR A 61 20.49 -1.30 17.87
CA THR A 61 20.55 -2.73 17.56
C THR A 61 19.39 -3.12 16.66
N TRP A 62 19.71 -3.57 15.46
CA TRP A 62 18.79 -4.22 14.53
C TRP A 62 18.88 -5.74 14.74
N THR A 63 17.76 -6.38 15.02
CA THR A 63 17.65 -7.81 15.36
C THR A 63 16.89 -8.56 14.30
N PHE A 64 17.42 -9.72 13.91
CA PHE A 64 16.85 -10.63 12.93
C PHE A 64 16.41 -11.92 13.63
N ALA A 65 15.17 -12.36 13.38
CA ALA A 65 14.60 -13.54 14.01
C ALA A 65 13.76 -14.37 13.03
N LEU A 66 13.88 -15.70 13.10
CA LEU A 66 13.03 -16.61 12.33
C LEU A 66 11.75 -16.93 13.12
N PHE A 67 10.64 -17.09 12.42
CA PHE A 67 9.41 -17.57 13.06
C PHE A 67 9.48 -19.07 13.31
N ASP A 68 9.25 -19.48 14.54
CA ASP A 68 9.04 -20.86 14.94
C ASP A 68 7.56 -21.19 14.91
N TRP A 69 7.15 -22.04 13.97
CA TRP A 69 5.77 -22.50 13.79
C TRP A 69 5.31 -23.47 14.87
N ALA A 70 6.23 -24.20 15.50
CA ALA A 70 5.91 -25.13 16.59
C ALA A 70 5.63 -24.36 17.89
N ALA A 71 6.46 -23.38 18.24
CA ALA A 71 6.28 -22.54 19.43
C ALA A 71 5.38 -21.31 19.19
N ARG A 72 5.07 -21.00 17.92
CA ARG A 72 4.36 -19.79 17.49
C ARG A 72 5.01 -18.49 18.00
N GLY A 73 6.33 -18.40 17.87
CA GLY A 73 7.12 -17.28 18.38
C GLY A 73 8.39 -17.01 17.59
N TRP A 74 9.04 -15.89 17.86
CA TRP A 74 10.25 -15.47 17.15
C TRP A 74 11.52 -15.98 17.84
N VAL A 75 12.43 -16.53 17.06
CA VAL A 75 13.73 -17.02 17.51
C VAL A 75 14.82 -16.17 16.88
N ARG A 76 15.50 -15.37 17.71
CA ARG A 76 16.61 -14.53 17.26
C ARG A 76 17.70 -15.39 16.61
N VAL A 77 18.08 -15.03 15.39
CA VAL A 77 19.21 -15.62 14.67
C VAL A 77 20.45 -14.72 14.69
N GLY A 78 20.26 -13.39 14.71
CA GLY A 78 21.38 -12.46 14.69
C GLY A 78 20.99 -11.00 14.90
N THR A 79 21.98 -10.12 14.76
CA THR A 79 21.84 -8.65 14.85
C THR A 79 22.81 -7.97 13.90
N ASN A 80 22.72 -6.65 13.69
CA ASN A 80 23.73 -5.81 13.01
C ASN A 80 25.13 -5.80 13.67
N ALA A 81 25.47 -6.78 14.51
CA ALA A 81 26.77 -6.92 15.13
C ALA A 81 27.86 -7.10 14.07
N GLY A 82 28.89 -6.27 14.14
CA GLY A 82 29.98 -6.24 13.16
C GLY A 82 29.79 -5.23 12.02
N ALA A 83 28.62 -4.60 11.90
CA ALA A 83 28.41 -3.51 10.95
C ALA A 83 28.99 -2.19 11.50
N PRO A 84 29.83 -1.46 10.72
CA PRO A 84 30.30 -0.13 11.09
C PRO A 84 29.20 0.91 10.91
N HIS A 85 29.17 1.92 11.79
CA HIS A 85 28.19 3.02 11.76
C HIS A 85 28.19 3.75 10.41
N TRP A 86 27.14 3.56 9.62
CA TRP A 86 26.97 4.08 8.26
C TRP A 86 28.19 3.87 7.34
N GLY A 87 28.99 2.84 7.66
CA GLY A 87 30.21 2.49 6.94
C GLY A 87 29.93 1.64 5.70
N PRO A 88 30.89 0.79 5.29
CA PRO A 88 30.67 -0.10 4.16
C PRO A 88 29.51 -1.07 4.36
N TRP A 89 28.81 -1.40 3.27
CA TRP A 89 27.86 -2.52 3.20
C TRP A 89 28.49 -3.78 3.78
N THR A 90 27.78 -4.39 4.73
CA THR A 90 28.26 -5.50 5.53
C THR A 90 27.37 -6.72 5.31
N SER A 91 27.94 -7.75 4.69
CA SER A 91 27.29 -9.06 4.58
C SER A 91 27.32 -9.76 5.93
N LEU A 92 26.15 -9.99 6.50
CA LEU A 92 25.93 -10.69 7.76
C LEU A 92 25.24 -12.03 7.48
N ALA A 93 25.67 -13.08 8.20
CA ALA A 93 25.12 -14.42 8.03
C ALA A 93 25.03 -15.14 9.37
N TRP A 94 23.92 -15.82 9.61
CA TRP A 94 23.66 -16.54 10.86
C TRP A 94 23.03 -17.91 10.61
N PRO A 95 23.62 -18.99 11.13
CA PRO A 95 22.95 -20.28 11.16
C PRO A 95 21.83 -20.26 12.20
N ALA A 96 20.67 -20.81 11.85
CA ALA A 96 19.60 -21.04 12.82
C ALA A 96 19.94 -22.23 13.71
N SER A 97 19.31 -22.31 14.89
CA SER A 97 19.47 -23.45 15.79
C SER A 97 18.47 -24.57 15.47
N ALA A 98 18.93 -25.83 15.51
CA ALA A 98 18.07 -27.00 15.40
C ALA A 98 17.00 -27.04 16.52
N PRO A 99 15.84 -27.71 16.31
CA PRO A 99 15.44 -28.46 15.12
C PRO A 99 14.95 -27.55 13.98
N TYR A 100 15.43 -27.75 12.75
CA TYR A 100 15.20 -26.83 11.63
C TYR A 100 13.78 -26.83 11.06
N ALA A 101 13.10 -27.97 11.11
CA ALA A 101 11.72 -28.14 10.63
C ALA A 101 10.73 -27.14 11.27
N ARG A 102 11.07 -26.60 12.45
CA ARG A 102 10.24 -25.64 13.18
C ARG A 102 10.10 -24.29 12.47
N TYR A 103 11.04 -23.92 11.59
CA TYR A 103 11.06 -22.60 10.94
C TYR A 103 10.24 -22.54 9.65
N MET A 104 9.66 -23.66 9.21
CA MET A 104 8.87 -23.73 7.99
C MET A 104 7.47 -24.27 8.29
N SER A 105 6.45 -23.62 7.74
CA SER A 105 5.06 -24.05 7.87
C SER A 105 4.83 -25.36 7.09
N PRO A 106 3.69 -26.06 7.32
CA PRO A 106 3.31 -27.20 6.49
C PRO A 106 3.14 -26.88 5.00
N THR A 107 2.93 -25.61 4.64
CA THR A 107 2.79 -25.14 3.25
C THR A 107 4.09 -24.57 2.67
N GLY A 108 5.22 -24.67 3.39
CA GLY A 108 6.52 -24.19 2.93
C GLY A 108 6.81 -22.72 3.26
N GLU A 109 6.00 -22.06 4.09
CA GLU A 109 6.19 -20.65 4.45
C GLU A 109 7.27 -20.48 5.52
N LEU A 110 8.19 -19.52 5.30
CA LEU A 110 9.16 -19.05 6.29
C LEU A 110 8.98 -17.55 6.53
N ARG A 111 9.30 -17.08 7.73
CA ARG A 111 9.26 -15.65 8.06
C ARG A 111 10.54 -15.19 8.73
N LEU A 112 11.06 -14.04 8.30
CA LEU A 112 12.17 -13.35 8.94
C LEU A 112 11.70 -12.02 9.51
N GLN A 113 11.63 -11.92 10.82
CA GLN A 113 11.37 -10.66 11.52
C GLN A 113 12.64 -9.81 11.59
N ILE A 114 12.44 -8.50 11.40
CA ILE A 114 13.41 -7.45 11.61
C ILE A 114 12.83 -6.52 12.68
N THR A 115 13.60 -6.27 13.75
CA THR A 115 13.17 -5.41 14.86
C THR A 115 14.29 -4.50 15.34
N THR A 116 13.94 -3.38 15.94
CA THR A 116 14.90 -2.49 16.60
C THR A 116 14.64 -2.34 18.09
N ASN A 117 15.70 -2.15 18.87
CA ASN A 117 15.57 -1.85 20.30
C ASN A 117 15.08 -0.40 20.55
N THR A 118 15.48 0.53 19.68
CA THR A 118 15.14 1.96 19.71
C THR A 118 14.71 2.45 18.32
N GLY A 119 14.29 3.70 18.18
CA GLY A 119 13.96 4.31 16.89
C GLY A 119 14.84 5.53 16.57
N ARG A 120 16.13 5.44 16.90
CA ARG A 120 17.10 6.51 16.74
C ARG A 120 17.56 6.72 15.30
N ASP A 121 17.60 5.66 14.51
CA ASP A 121 18.19 5.72 13.17
C ASP A 121 17.58 4.68 12.21
N ALA A 122 17.82 4.85 10.92
CA ALA A 122 17.39 3.93 9.86
C ALA A 122 18.43 2.84 9.58
N ALA A 123 18.05 1.76 8.90
CA ALA A 123 18.99 0.81 8.31
C ALA A 123 18.55 0.39 6.91
N ASP A 124 19.53 0.19 6.05
CA ASP A 124 19.37 -0.23 4.68
C ASP A 124 19.75 -1.69 4.50
N LEU A 125 18.92 -2.44 3.77
CA LEU A 125 19.24 -3.78 3.27
C LEU A 125 19.09 -3.81 1.76
N ASP A 126 20.09 -4.29 1.02
CA ASP A 126 19.97 -4.60 -0.41
C ASP A 126 19.75 -6.10 -0.67
N TYR A 127 20.03 -6.95 0.32
CA TYR A 127 19.85 -8.39 0.19
C TYR A 127 19.34 -9.02 1.48
N VAL A 128 18.40 -9.95 1.34
CA VAL A 128 17.92 -10.84 2.40
C VAL A 128 17.62 -12.22 1.81
N ALA A 129 18.17 -13.27 2.40
CA ALA A 129 17.86 -14.64 2.01
C ALA A 129 17.78 -15.59 3.20
N ILE A 130 16.94 -16.61 3.05
CA ILE A 130 16.93 -17.80 3.89
C ILE A 130 17.37 -18.98 3.02
N SER A 131 18.56 -19.52 3.29
CA SER A 131 19.07 -20.72 2.63
C SER A 131 18.66 -21.96 3.41
N LEU A 132 18.10 -22.94 2.70
CA LEU A 132 17.74 -24.25 3.23
C LEU A 132 18.71 -25.29 2.66
N THR A 133 19.25 -26.14 3.53
CA THR A 133 19.90 -27.40 3.11
C THR A 133 18.93 -28.53 3.41
N SER A 134 18.67 -29.40 2.42
CA SER A 134 17.84 -30.59 2.59
C SER A 134 18.57 -31.85 2.13
N THR A 135 18.12 -33.01 2.60
CA THR A 135 18.65 -34.30 2.13
C THR A 135 17.95 -34.69 0.83
N PRO A 136 18.65 -35.04 -0.26
CA PRO A 136 17.99 -35.44 -1.51
C PRO A 136 17.19 -36.74 -1.35
N GLY A 137 15.89 -36.72 -1.68
CA GLY A 137 15.01 -37.88 -1.64
C GLY A 137 14.12 -38.03 -2.89
N GLN A 138 14.59 -38.85 -3.86
CA GLN A 138 13.88 -39.52 -4.98
C GLN A 138 13.01 -38.70 -6.00
N PRO A 139 13.29 -38.76 -7.32
CA PRO A 139 12.49 -38.07 -8.35
C PRO A 139 11.38 -38.93 -8.99
N ALA A 140 10.22 -38.34 -9.34
CA ALA A 140 9.37 -38.64 -10.52
C ALA A 140 8.03 -37.84 -10.53
N PRO A 141 7.31 -37.68 -11.68
CA PRO A 141 7.71 -37.79 -13.09
C PRO A 141 7.58 -36.45 -13.86
N SER A 142 8.22 -36.42 -15.03
CA SER A 142 8.17 -35.38 -16.05
C SER A 142 6.75 -35.09 -16.56
N GLY A 143 6.25 -33.89 -16.28
CA GLY A 143 5.14 -33.22 -16.97
C GLY A 143 5.62 -31.83 -17.41
N GLY A 144 5.40 -31.50 -18.69
CA GLY A 144 6.08 -30.40 -19.40
C GLY A 144 6.09 -29.06 -18.67
N ALA A 145 7.26 -28.42 -18.67
CA ALA A 145 7.45 -27.08 -18.17
C ALA A 145 6.59 -26.07 -18.98
N ARG A 146 5.59 -25.49 -18.31
CA ARG A 146 5.25 -24.08 -18.54
C ARG A 146 5.99 -23.29 -17.47
N SER A 147 6.69 -22.24 -17.88
CA SER A 147 7.21 -21.22 -16.96
C SER A 147 6.05 -20.64 -16.13
N PRO A 148 6.12 -20.64 -14.79
CA PRO A 148 5.25 -19.80 -13.99
C PRO A 148 5.82 -18.38 -13.93
N SER A 149 4.95 -17.40 -14.18
CA SER A 149 5.17 -16.00 -13.84
C SER A 149 5.36 -15.85 -12.33
N ALA A 150 6.27 -14.96 -11.95
CA ALA A 150 6.27 -14.38 -10.61
C ALA A 150 5.06 -13.44 -10.50
N SER A 151 4.02 -13.88 -9.80
CA SER A 151 2.95 -13.01 -9.31
C SER A 151 3.09 -12.93 -7.80
N THR A 152 3.80 -11.90 -7.33
CA THR A 152 3.75 -11.46 -5.94
C THR A 152 3.46 -9.96 -5.95
N PRO A 153 2.39 -9.48 -5.29
CA PRO A 153 2.12 -8.06 -5.10
C PRO A 153 3.16 -7.43 -4.15
N PRO A 154 3.31 -6.10 -4.16
CA PRO A 154 4.15 -5.42 -3.20
C PRO A 154 3.50 -5.39 -1.80
N PRO A 155 4.25 -5.07 -0.74
CA PRO A 155 3.62 -4.70 0.51
C PRO A 155 2.89 -3.34 0.36
N PRO A 156 1.65 -3.17 0.87
CA PRO A 156 1.10 -1.85 1.12
C PRO A 156 1.86 -1.14 2.25
N SER A 157 1.80 0.19 2.22
CA SER A 157 2.61 1.08 3.04
C SER A 157 2.36 0.84 4.55
N THR A 158 3.39 0.49 5.30
CA THR A 158 3.34 0.60 6.76
C THR A 158 3.54 2.06 7.14
N GLN A 159 2.50 2.72 7.67
CA GLN A 159 2.61 4.07 8.18
C GLN A 159 3.54 4.16 9.40
N PRO A 160 4.41 5.18 9.48
CA PRO A 160 5.06 5.54 10.73
C PRO A 160 4.07 6.25 11.66
N HIS A 161 3.81 5.69 12.85
CA HIS A 161 3.18 6.42 13.95
C HIS A 161 3.99 7.69 14.28
N VAL A 162 3.35 8.86 14.17
CA VAL A 162 3.88 10.12 14.71
C VAL A 162 3.69 10.11 16.23
N PRO A 163 4.76 10.14 17.07
CA PRO A 163 4.59 10.30 18.50
C PRO A 163 4.21 11.75 18.81
N THR A 164 3.05 11.95 19.44
CA THR A 164 2.74 13.19 20.15
C THR A 164 3.79 13.42 21.24
N SER A 165 4.67 14.41 21.08
CA SER A 165 5.62 14.79 22.12
C SER A 165 4.93 15.59 23.23
N PRO A 166 5.27 15.36 24.52
CA PRO A 166 4.70 16.11 25.63
C PRO A 166 5.36 17.48 25.77
N SER A 167 4.55 18.48 26.14
CA SER A 167 4.98 19.85 26.43
C SER A 167 6.08 19.88 27.50
N ALA A 168 7.20 20.51 27.17
CA ALA A 168 8.21 20.93 28.12
C ALA A 168 8.37 22.46 28.06
N THR A 169 8.07 23.09 29.19
CA THR A 169 8.13 24.53 29.44
C THR A 169 9.58 24.96 29.69
N THR A 170 10.09 25.96 28.96
CA THR A 170 11.17 26.87 29.42
C THR A 170 11.30 28.08 28.47
N PRO A 171 11.87 29.22 28.92
CA PRO A 171 11.35 30.54 28.56
C PRO A 171 12.09 31.26 27.42
N THR A 172 11.26 31.97 26.64
CA THR A 172 11.46 33.22 25.89
C THR A 172 12.89 33.63 25.50
N THR A 173 13.19 33.52 24.21
CA THR A 173 13.97 34.54 23.49
C THR A 173 13.35 34.69 22.10
N ALA A 174 12.91 35.91 21.75
CA ALA A 174 12.19 36.18 20.51
C ALA A 174 13.11 36.11 19.28
N PRO A 175 12.78 35.32 18.24
CA PRO A 175 13.39 35.43 16.91
C PRO A 175 12.58 36.39 16.01
N PRO A 176 13.19 36.96 14.96
CA PRO A 176 12.59 37.99 14.12
C PRO A 176 11.46 37.42 13.24
N SER A 177 10.52 38.30 12.86
CA SER A 177 9.30 38.00 12.11
C SER A 177 9.52 37.14 10.86
N PRO A 178 8.68 36.11 10.61
CA PRO A 178 8.74 35.33 9.39
C PRO A 178 8.17 36.11 8.21
N SER A 179 8.88 36.06 7.07
CA SER A 179 8.35 36.51 5.78
C SER A 179 7.12 35.68 5.39
N THR A 180 6.02 36.35 5.13
CA THR A 180 4.76 35.75 4.66
C THR A 180 4.92 35.19 3.24
N ARG A 181 4.95 33.86 3.10
CA ARG A 181 4.61 33.18 1.84
C ARG A 181 3.11 32.84 1.89
N PRO A 182 2.27 33.34 0.96
CA PRO A 182 0.85 33.00 0.95
C PRO A 182 0.67 31.60 0.38
N GLY A 183 0.55 30.60 1.24
CA GLY A 183 -0.08 29.32 0.88
C GLY A 183 -1.58 29.49 1.07
N SER A 184 -2.33 29.72 -0.02
CA SER A 184 -3.79 29.68 0.06
C SER A 184 -4.20 28.25 0.39
N THR A 185 -4.71 28.02 1.60
CA THR A 185 -5.45 26.81 1.93
C THR A 185 -6.74 26.84 1.11
N THR A 186 -6.75 26.16 -0.04
CA THR A 186 -7.94 26.04 -0.88
C THR A 186 -8.99 25.25 -0.13
N SER A 187 -10.02 25.92 0.39
CA SER A 187 -11.13 25.28 1.10
C SER A 187 -11.85 24.24 0.24
N SER A 188 -12.52 23.27 0.87
CA SER A 188 -13.33 22.30 0.16
C SER A 188 -14.44 22.99 -0.66
N VAL A 189 -14.61 22.52 -1.91
CA VAL A 189 -15.66 23.01 -2.79
C VAL A 189 -16.99 22.40 -2.37
N ARG A 190 -17.98 23.24 -2.05
CA ARG A 190 -19.31 22.73 -1.74
C ARG A 190 -19.94 22.13 -3.00
N CYS A 191 -20.41 20.89 -2.88
CA CYS A 191 -21.18 20.22 -3.91
C CYS A 191 -22.58 19.84 -3.41
N PRO A 192 -23.60 20.70 -3.58
CA PRO A 192 -24.96 20.41 -3.15
C PRO A 192 -25.61 19.24 -3.90
N ASP A 193 -25.23 19.06 -5.17
CA ASP A 193 -25.79 18.03 -6.05
C ASP A 193 -25.01 16.70 -6.00
N CYS A 194 -23.89 16.66 -5.25
CA CYS A 194 -23.14 15.42 -5.06
C CYS A 194 -23.95 14.44 -4.24
N TRP A 195 -23.88 13.17 -4.64
CA TRP A 195 -24.49 12.08 -3.91
C TRP A 195 -23.83 11.94 -2.52
N ARG A 196 -24.66 11.86 -1.49
CA ARG A 196 -24.21 11.62 -0.12
C ARG A 196 -24.63 10.22 0.29
N PRO A 197 -23.73 9.23 0.22
CA PRO A 197 -24.06 7.88 0.65
C PRO A 197 -24.34 7.86 2.16
N PRO A 198 -25.27 6.99 2.62
CA PRO A 198 -25.43 6.75 4.05
C PRO A 198 -24.20 6.07 4.63
N LEU A 199 -24.05 6.13 5.96
CA LEU A 199 -22.93 5.52 6.67
C LEU A 199 -22.81 4.00 6.45
N GLN A 200 -23.95 3.32 6.33
CA GLN A 200 -24.04 1.88 6.07
C GLN A 200 -24.53 1.66 4.65
N VAL A 201 -23.71 0.98 3.85
CA VAL A 201 -23.96 0.66 2.45
C VAL A 201 -23.43 -0.74 2.15
N SER A 202 -24.11 -1.47 1.29
CA SER A 202 -23.58 -2.66 0.64
C SER A 202 -22.85 -2.25 -0.64
N TRP A 203 -21.73 -2.88 -0.96
CA TRP A 203 -20.91 -2.48 -2.10
C TRP A 203 -20.16 -3.65 -2.71
N ASN A 204 -19.86 -3.58 -4.01
CA ASN A 204 -19.01 -4.51 -4.73
C ASN A 204 -17.93 -3.75 -5.50
N TRP A 205 -16.75 -4.35 -5.68
CA TRP A 205 -15.62 -3.74 -6.38
C TRP A 205 -15.12 -4.66 -7.49
N VAL A 206 -15.21 -4.19 -8.73
CA VAL A 206 -14.91 -4.98 -9.92
C VAL A 206 -14.19 -4.12 -10.95
N ILE A 207 -12.85 -4.20 -10.98
CA ILE A 207 -12.00 -3.38 -11.87
C ILE A 207 -11.22 -4.19 -12.91
N ALA A 208 -11.08 -5.51 -12.75
CA ALA A 208 -10.51 -6.37 -13.79
C ALA A 208 -11.44 -6.62 -14.99
N GLY A 209 -12.66 -6.10 -14.93
CA GLY A 209 -13.62 -6.15 -16.03
C GLY A 209 -14.87 -5.33 -15.74
N VAL A 210 -15.82 -5.35 -16.67
CA VAL A 210 -17.09 -4.64 -16.53
C VAL A 210 -18.18 -5.62 -16.08
N PRO A 211 -18.83 -5.40 -14.92
CA PRO A 211 -19.92 -6.26 -14.45
C PRO A 211 -21.03 -6.43 -15.48
N LYS A 212 -21.61 -7.63 -15.54
CA LYS A 212 -22.71 -7.96 -16.45
C LYS A 212 -23.91 -8.51 -15.67
N PRO A 213 -25.14 -8.32 -16.17
CA PRO A 213 -26.33 -8.83 -15.50
C PRO A 213 -26.38 -10.37 -15.49
N PRO A 214 -27.01 -11.01 -14.49
CA PRO A 214 -27.65 -10.37 -13.33
C PRO A 214 -26.61 -9.78 -12.38
N PHE A 215 -26.80 -8.52 -11.98
CA PHE A 215 -25.92 -7.84 -11.04
C PHE A 215 -26.18 -8.35 -9.62
N ARG A 216 -25.16 -8.27 -8.76
CA ARG A 216 -25.36 -8.45 -7.31
C ARG A 216 -26.27 -7.36 -6.76
N ASP A 217 -27.08 -7.72 -5.78
CA ASP A 217 -27.94 -6.80 -5.05
C ASP A 217 -27.10 -6.05 -4.01
N VAL A 218 -26.58 -4.88 -4.39
CA VAL A 218 -25.75 -3.99 -3.57
C VAL A 218 -26.08 -2.54 -3.87
N ASP A 219 -25.80 -1.63 -2.94
CA ASP A 219 -26.04 -0.20 -3.12
C ASP A 219 -25.03 0.44 -4.09
N ILE A 220 -23.79 -0.07 -4.09
CA ILE A 220 -22.65 0.54 -4.80
C ILE A 220 -21.91 -0.51 -5.64
N TYR A 221 -21.57 -0.13 -6.87
CA TYR A 221 -20.51 -0.77 -7.63
C TYR A 221 -19.38 0.22 -7.86
N ASP A 222 -18.16 -0.16 -7.50
CA ASP A 222 -16.95 0.52 -7.92
C ASP A 222 -16.31 -0.24 -9.09
N ILE A 223 -16.13 0.45 -10.23
CA ILE A 223 -15.73 -0.17 -11.50
C ILE A 223 -14.75 0.70 -12.27
N ASP A 224 -13.96 0.07 -13.15
CA ASP A 224 -12.97 0.77 -13.96
C ASP A 224 -13.59 1.86 -14.86
N GLY A 225 -13.12 3.09 -14.67
CA GLY A 225 -13.63 4.27 -15.35
C GLY A 225 -13.35 4.31 -16.84
N PHE A 226 -12.29 3.65 -17.32
CA PHE A 226 -11.94 3.61 -18.74
C PHE A 226 -12.70 2.51 -19.49
N ASP A 227 -12.78 1.31 -18.90
CA ASP A 227 -13.34 0.12 -19.53
C ASP A 227 -14.87 0.14 -19.55
N ALA A 228 -15.51 0.68 -18.50
CA ALA A 228 -16.96 0.80 -18.45
C ALA A 228 -17.47 1.84 -19.47
N SER A 229 -18.51 1.49 -20.23
CA SER A 229 -19.20 2.44 -21.11
C SER A 229 -20.33 3.18 -20.36
N SER A 230 -20.83 4.28 -20.93
CA SER A 230 -22.04 4.95 -20.39
C SER A 230 -23.27 4.03 -20.38
N ALA A 231 -23.32 3.05 -21.29
CA ALA A 231 -24.39 2.07 -21.33
C ALA A 231 -24.30 1.06 -20.18
N ASP A 232 -23.09 0.69 -19.76
CA ASP A 232 -22.85 -0.16 -18.58
C ASP A 232 -23.25 0.57 -17.29
N VAL A 233 -22.81 1.82 -17.12
CA VAL A 233 -23.20 2.68 -15.99
C VAL A 233 -24.73 2.82 -15.93
N ALA A 234 -25.37 3.12 -17.06
CA ALA A 234 -26.82 3.22 -17.12
C ALA A 234 -27.54 1.88 -16.83
N ALA A 235 -26.90 0.74 -17.09
CA ALA A 235 -27.46 -0.58 -16.75
C ALA A 235 -27.45 -0.83 -15.24
N LEU A 236 -26.35 -0.48 -14.55
CA LEU A 236 -26.27 -0.52 -13.09
C LEU A 236 -27.27 0.45 -12.45
N HIS A 237 -27.39 1.67 -12.96
CA HIS A 237 -28.41 2.64 -12.50
C HIS A 237 -29.83 2.12 -12.64
N ARG A 238 -30.18 1.43 -13.74
CA ARG A 238 -31.49 0.80 -13.91
C ARG A 238 -31.75 -0.33 -12.92
N ALA A 239 -30.71 -0.94 -12.37
CA ALA A 239 -30.79 -1.91 -11.29
C ALA A 239 -30.84 -1.26 -9.90
N GLY A 240 -30.84 0.08 -9.80
CA GLY A 240 -30.90 0.82 -8.53
C GLY A 240 -29.53 1.03 -7.87
N ILE A 241 -28.44 0.67 -8.55
CA ILE A 241 -27.07 0.68 -8.03
C ILE A 241 -26.43 2.04 -8.32
N ARG A 242 -25.69 2.61 -7.36
CA ARG A 242 -24.81 3.78 -7.56
C ARG A 242 -23.44 3.34 -8.06
N VAL A 243 -22.83 4.11 -8.96
CA VAL A 243 -21.60 3.69 -9.65
C VAL A 243 -20.45 4.65 -9.35
N VAL A 244 -19.37 4.10 -8.79
CA VAL A 244 -18.10 4.80 -8.55
C VAL A 244 -17.15 4.52 -9.71
N CYS A 245 -16.44 5.56 -10.15
CA CYS A 245 -15.48 5.53 -11.24
C CYS A 245 -14.06 5.34 -10.69
N TYR A 246 -13.50 4.14 -10.76
CA TYR A 246 -12.09 3.90 -10.46
C TYR A 246 -11.20 4.58 -11.51
N ILE A 247 -10.26 5.40 -11.05
CA ILE A 247 -9.09 5.84 -11.82
C ILE A 247 -7.85 5.81 -10.94
N SER A 248 -6.71 5.38 -11.49
CA SER A 248 -5.44 5.68 -10.82
C SER A 248 -5.09 7.15 -10.97
N ALA A 249 -4.86 7.80 -9.83
CA ALA A 249 -4.54 9.23 -9.75
C ALA A 249 -3.08 9.48 -9.37
N GLY A 250 -2.46 8.58 -8.62
CA GLY A 250 -1.04 8.66 -8.26
C GLY A 250 -0.09 7.84 -9.13
N SER A 251 -0.60 7.07 -10.07
CA SER A 251 0.22 6.28 -10.99
C SER A 251 -0.14 6.50 -12.47
N TYR A 252 0.87 6.32 -13.31
CA TYR A 252 0.82 6.15 -14.74
C TYR A 252 0.64 4.68 -15.05
N GLU A 253 -0.21 4.36 -16.00
CA GLU A 253 -0.52 3.00 -16.46
C GLU A 253 -0.32 2.95 -17.98
N ASP A 254 0.65 2.16 -18.48
CA ASP A 254 1.05 2.20 -19.89
C ASP A 254 -0.01 1.70 -20.89
N TRP A 255 -1.01 0.99 -20.39
CA TRP A 255 -2.12 0.45 -21.17
C TRP A 255 -3.29 1.43 -21.33
N ARG A 256 -3.31 2.55 -20.60
CA ARG A 256 -4.41 3.52 -20.70
C ARG A 256 -4.33 4.28 -22.02
N PRO A 257 -5.48 4.60 -22.66
CA PRO A 257 -5.50 5.27 -23.96
C PRO A 257 -4.91 6.68 -23.91
N ASP A 258 -4.81 7.28 -22.72
CA ASP A 258 -4.21 8.60 -22.49
C ASP A 258 -2.75 8.55 -22.01
N ALA A 259 -2.13 7.36 -21.93
CA ALA A 259 -0.75 7.18 -21.46
C ALA A 259 0.26 8.09 -22.21
N GLY A 260 0.08 8.25 -23.52
CA GLY A 260 0.92 9.14 -24.35
C GLY A 260 0.82 10.64 -24.02
N GLN A 261 -0.12 11.06 -23.18
CA GLN A 261 -0.29 12.47 -22.77
C GLN A 261 0.61 12.84 -21.58
N PHE A 262 1.13 11.87 -20.83
CA PHE A 262 2.00 12.11 -19.69
C PHE A 262 3.40 12.51 -20.16
N PRO A 263 3.89 13.73 -19.83
CA PRO A 263 5.29 14.07 -20.06
C PRO A 263 6.19 13.12 -19.28
N ALA A 264 7.33 12.72 -19.87
CA ALA A 264 8.29 11.83 -19.20
C ALA A 264 8.77 12.36 -17.84
N SER A 265 8.76 13.68 -17.64
CA SER A 265 9.10 14.32 -16.36
C SER A 265 8.12 14.03 -15.22
N LEU A 266 6.90 13.58 -15.53
CA LEU A 266 5.91 13.19 -14.53
C LEU A 266 5.99 11.72 -14.15
N VAL A 267 6.70 10.88 -14.91
CA VAL A 267 6.65 9.42 -14.75
C VAL A 267 7.87 8.91 -14.00
N GLY A 268 7.63 8.41 -12.80
CA GLY A 268 8.64 8.01 -11.83
C GLY A 268 9.02 6.53 -11.89
N ARG A 269 9.30 5.96 -10.72
CA ARG A 269 9.63 4.54 -10.55
C ARG A 269 8.42 3.66 -10.81
N ASN A 270 8.68 2.39 -11.10
CA ASN A 270 7.64 1.38 -11.17
C ASN A 270 6.91 1.30 -9.83
N LEU A 271 5.60 1.09 -9.91
CA LEU A 271 4.81 0.71 -8.76
C LEU A 271 5.02 -0.79 -8.55
N ASP A 272 5.46 -1.18 -7.36
CA ASP A 272 5.93 -2.55 -7.13
C ASP A 272 4.76 -3.54 -7.34
N GLY A 273 5.02 -4.72 -7.92
CA GLY A 273 4.02 -5.76 -8.21
C GLY A 273 2.95 -5.44 -9.27
N TRP A 274 2.96 -4.24 -9.88
CA TRP A 274 2.06 -3.87 -10.98
C TRP A 274 2.85 -3.51 -12.24
N ALA A 275 2.96 -4.48 -13.16
CA ALA A 275 3.77 -4.32 -14.37
C ALA A 275 3.15 -3.30 -15.33
N GLY A 276 3.96 -2.34 -15.80
CA GLY A 276 3.49 -1.25 -16.67
C GLY A 276 2.99 -0.02 -15.89
N GLU A 277 2.92 -0.13 -14.57
CA GLU A 277 2.47 0.94 -13.68
C GLU A 277 3.65 1.67 -13.02
N ARG A 278 3.57 3.00 -12.94
CA ARG A 278 4.67 3.85 -12.44
C ARG A 278 4.14 5.03 -11.64
N TRP A 279 4.77 5.37 -10.53
CA TRP A 279 4.38 6.52 -9.71
C TRP A 279 4.47 7.85 -10.47
N LEU A 280 3.58 8.79 -10.14
CA LEU A 280 3.52 10.14 -10.72
C LEU A 280 4.19 11.21 -9.84
N ASP A 281 4.78 12.22 -10.48
CA ASP A 281 5.19 13.45 -9.81
C ASP A 281 3.99 14.36 -9.55
N VAL A 282 3.50 14.37 -8.31
CA VAL A 282 2.33 15.18 -7.91
C VAL A 282 2.69 16.60 -7.44
N ARG A 283 3.99 16.94 -7.40
CA ARG A 283 4.47 18.25 -6.91
C ARG A 283 4.03 19.37 -7.83
N GLY A 284 3.88 20.57 -7.24
CA GLY A 284 3.60 21.78 -8.01
C GLY A 284 2.26 21.73 -8.77
N ILE A 285 1.30 20.95 -8.25
CA ILE A 285 -0.05 20.88 -8.81
C ILE A 285 -0.65 22.28 -8.91
N SER A 286 -1.19 22.60 -10.08
CA SER A 286 -1.93 23.83 -10.35
C SER A 286 -2.94 23.55 -11.46
N PRO A 287 -4.04 24.31 -11.60
CA PRO A 287 -5.04 24.06 -12.66
C PRO A 287 -4.46 24.03 -14.08
N THR A 288 -3.28 24.58 -14.29
CA THR A 288 -2.57 24.61 -15.59
C THR A 288 -1.44 23.60 -15.71
N SER A 289 -1.12 22.81 -14.67
CA SER A 289 -0.06 21.81 -14.75
C SER A 289 -0.47 20.66 -15.70
N PRO A 290 0.48 19.95 -16.33
CA PRO A 290 0.15 18.82 -17.20
C PRO A 290 -0.64 17.72 -16.47
N LEU A 291 -0.26 17.39 -15.24
CA LEU A 291 -0.96 16.39 -14.43
C LEU A 291 -2.41 16.80 -14.14
N ALA A 292 -2.62 18.06 -13.75
CA ALA A 292 -3.97 18.58 -13.50
C ALA A 292 -4.86 18.45 -14.73
N ARG A 293 -4.35 18.78 -15.93
CA ARG A 293 -5.13 18.63 -17.17
C ARG A 293 -5.52 17.18 -17.46
N ILE A 294 -4.60 16.24 -17.29
CA ILE A 294 -4.85 14.82 -17.53
C ILE A 294 -5.90 14.29 -16.55
N MET A 295 -5.72 14.54 -15.26
CA MET A 295 -6.67 14.08 -14.23
C MET A 295 -8.03 14.75 -14.35
N THR A 296 -8.06 16.04 -14.69
CA THR A 296 -9.30 16.75 -15.00
C THR A 296 -10.04 16.09 -16.16
N ALA A 297 -9.33 15.68 -17.22
CA ALA A 297 -9.93 14.98 -18.35
C ALA A 297 -10.44 13.58 -17.98
N ARG A 298 -9.75 12.85 -17.09
CA ARG A 298 -10.23 11.56 -16.55
C ARG A 298 -11.51 11.75 -15.71
N ILE A 299 -11.58 12.78 -14.87
CA ILE A 299 -12.78 13.11 -14.10
C ILE A 299 -13.92 13.57 -15.03
N ASP A 300 -13.63 14.35 -16.06
CA ASP A 300 -14.60 14.72 -17.11
C ASP A 300 -15.15 13.49 -17.84
N MET A 301 -14.32 12.48 -18.10
CA MET A 301 -14.75 11.21 -18.66
C MET A 301 -15.73 10.49 -17.72
N CYS A 302 -15.41 10.38 -16.43
CA CYS A 302 -16.34 9.79 -15.43
C CYS A 302 -17.68 10.54 -15.42
N ARG A 303 -17.65 11.88 -15.43
CA ARG A 303 -18.87 12.69 -15.51
C ARG A 303 -19.67 12.41 -16.78
N ALA A 304 -19.01 12.39 -17.93
CA ALA A 304 -19.65 12.20 -19.22
C ALA A 304 -20.28 10.80 -19.38
N LYS A 305 -19.66 9.78 -18.77
CA LYS A 305 -20.18 8.41 -18.74
C LYS A 305 -21.36 8.23 -17.76
N GLY A 306 -21.58 9.18 -16.86
CA GLY A 306 -22.71 9.21 -15.94
C GLY A 306 -22.43 8.60 -14.57
N PHE A 307 -21.18 8.45 -14.17
CA PHE A 307 -20.83 7.98 -12.82
C PHE A 307 -21.34 8.93 -11.74
N ASP A 308 -21.54 8.40 -10.53
CA ASP A 308 -22.01 9.15 -9.36
C ASP A 308 -20.84 9.70 -8.52
N ALA A 309 -19.71 8.99 -8.53
CA ALA A 309 -18.50 9.34 -7.77
C ALA A 309 -17.22 8.92 -8.49
N VAL A 310 -16.07 9.36 -7.97
CA VAL A 310 -14.73 8.94 -8.44
C VAL A 310 -13.93 8.37 -7.26
N GLU A 311 -13.39 7.16 -7.44
CA GLU A 311 -12.32 6.61 -6.62
C GLU A 311 -10.99 6.98 -7.25
N PHE A 312 -10.13 7.61 -6.46
CA PHE A 312 -8.78 7.97 -6.88
C PHE A 312 -7.81 7.00 -6.22
N ASP A 313 -7.13 6.16 -7.00
CA ASP A 313 -6.15 5.21 -6.47
C ASP A 313 -4.75 5.83 -6.36
N ASN A 314 -3.89 5.18 -5.57
CA ASN A 314 -2.48 5.55 -5.36
C ASN A 314 -2.29 6.97 -4.77
N MET A 315 -3.17 7.39 -3.85
CA MET A 315 -3.17 8.75 -3.28
C MET A 315 -2.11 9.00 -2.20
N ASP A 316 -1.19 8.06 -1.96
CA ASP A 316 -0.25 8.03 -0.85
C ASP A 316 1.21 7.96 -1.32
N GLY A 317 1.51 8.56 -2.48
CA GLY A 317 2.85 8.57 -3.07
C GLY A 317 3.94 9.12 -2.13
N TYR A 318 3.62 10.06 -1.23
CA TYR A 318 4.60 10.66 -0.30
C TYR A 318 5.22 9.71 0.73
N ILE A 319 4.58 8.55 0.99
CA ILE A 319 5.13 7.49 1.84
C ILE A 319 5.69 6.33 1.03
N ASN A 320 5.71 6.46 -0.30
CA ASN A 320 6.17 5.46 -1.25
C ASN A 320 7.44 5.91 -1.99
N ARG A 321 8.12 4.93 -2.60
CA ARG A 321 9.38 5.16 -3.34
C ARG A 321 9.10 5.54 -4.79
N THR A 322 8.63 6.76 -4.99
CA THR A 322 8.06 7.17 -6.28
C THR A 322 9.06 7.52 -7.38
N GLY A 323 10.34 7.74 -7.08
CA GLY A 323 11.24 8.40 -8.04
C GLY A 323 11.34 9.92 -7.82
N PHE A 324 10.47 10.47 -6.99
CA PHE A 324 10.38 11.91 -6.72
C PHE A 324 10.44 12.17 -5.20
N PRO A 325 11.01 13.30 -4.76
CA PRO A 325 10.99 13.70 -3.36
C PRO A 325 9.63 14.31 -3.00
N LEU A 326 8.58 13.48 -3.03
CA LEU A 326 7.23 13.90 -2.68
C LEU A 326 7.15 14.15 -1.17
N THR A 327 6.57 15.29 -0.77
CA THR A 327 6.28 15.56 0.63
C THR A 327 4.80 15.31 0.93
N ALA A 328 4.46 15.13 2.20
CA ALA A 328 3.06 15.08 2.64
C ALA A 328 2.27 16.32 2.15
N ALA A 329 2.88 17.49 2.16
CA ALA A 329 2.25 18.72 1.69
C ALA A 329 1.97 18.72 0.17
N ASP A 330 2.84 18.12 -0.63
CA ASP A 330 2.62 17.97 -2.07
C ASP A 330 1.43 17.04 -2.33
N GLN A 331 1.41 15.89 -1.67
CA GLN A 331 0.31 14.93 -1.77
C GLN A 331 -1.02 15.54 -1.30
N LEU A 332 -1.00 16.25 -0.17
CA LEU A 332 -2.20 16.87 0.38
C LEU A 332 -2.78 17.93 -0.56
N ALA A 333 -1.91 18.76 -1.17
CA ALA A 333 -2.33 19.74 -2.15
C ALA A 333 -2.95 19.08 -3.40
N TYR A 334 -2.38 17.95 -3.84
CA TYR A 334 -2.89 17.19 -4.97
C TYR A 334 -4.22 16.50 -4.68
N ASN A 335 -4.34 15.83 -3.53
CA ASN A 335 -5.56 15.13 -3.10
C ASN A 335 -6.73 16.12 -2.94
N ARG A 336 -6.48 17.31 -2.37
CA ARG A 336 -7.47 18.41 -2.33
C ARG A 336 -7.84 18.93 -3.71
N PHE A 337 -6.88 19.02 -4.63
CA PHE A 337 -7.15 19.42 -6.02
C PHE A 337 -8.07 18.41 -6.72
N LEU A 338 -7.81 17.10 -6.59
CA LEU A 338 -8.62 16.04 -7.19
C LEU A 338 -10.06 16.09 -6.67
N ALA A 339 -10.22 16.14 -5.34
CA ALA A 339 -11.53 16.17 -4.70
C ALA A 339 -12.36 17.38 -5.15
N ASN A 340 -11.77 18.58 -5.07
CA ASN A 340 -12.42 19.81 -5.51
C ASN A 340 -12.77 19.81 -7.01
N THR A 341 -11.94 19.18 -7.84
CA THR A 341 -12.15 19.07 -9.29
C THR A 341 -13.34 18.16 -9.62
N ALA A 342 -13.52 17.07 -8.89
CA ALA A 342 -14.68 16.19 -8.99
C ALA A 342 -15.96 16.83 -8.43
N HIS A 343 -15.89 17.46 -7.26
CA HIS A 343 -17.02 18.21 -6.68
C HIS A 343 -17.52 19.33 -7.60
N ALA A 344 -16.62 20.06 -8.27
CA ALA A 344 -16.98 21.06 -9.27
C ALA A 344 -17.74 20.50 -10.48
N ARG A 345 -17.70 19.17 -10.68
CA ARG A 345 -18.40 18.44 -11.75
C ARG A 345 -19.65 17.71 -11.24
N GLY A 346 -20.02 17.89 -9.97
CA GLY A 346 -21.15 17.20 -9.37
C GLY A 346 -20.91 15.70 -9.17
N LEU A 347 -19.65 15.29 -8.98
CA LEU A 347 -19.24 13.92 -8.66
C LEU A 347 -18.79 13.85 -7.21
N SER A 348 -19.31 12.89 -6.46
CA SER A 348 -18.79 12.59 -5.11
C SER A 348 -17.40 11.96 -5.20
N THR A 349 -16.69 11.87 -4.08
CA THR A 349 -15.28 11.47 -4.08
C THR A 349 -15.02 10.38 -3.04
N VAL A 350 -14.23 9.38 -3.44
CA VAL A 350 -13.78 8.28 -2.58
C VAL A 350 -12.28 8.43 -2.38
N MET A 351 -11.86 8.56 -1.13
CA MET A 351 -10.46 8.62 -0.73
C MET A 351 -9.92 7.20 -0.60
N LYS A 352 -8.90 6.83 -1.38
CA LYS A 352 -8.26 5.52 -1.27
C LYS A 352 -7.06 5.59 -0.33
N ASN A 353 -7.07 4.78 0.73
CA ASN A 353 -5.98 4.70 1.71
C ASN A 353 -5.56 6.07 2.27
N ASP A 354 -4.27 6.46 2.17
CA ASP A 354 -3.73 7.75 2.64
C ASP A 354 -4.08 8.10 4.11
N LEU A 355 -3.99 7.11 5.01
CA LEU A 355 -4.55 7.27 6.38
C LEU A 355 -3.91 8.44 7.14
N GLY A 356 -2.63 8.74 6.86
CA GLY A 356 -1.88 9.79 7.53
C GLY A 356 -2.35 11.21 7.20
N GLN A 357 -3.28 11.37 6.26
CA GLN A 357 -3.88 12.66 5.88
C GLN A 357 -5.40 12.71 6.09
N ILE A 358 -6.01 11.70 6.72
CA ILE A 358 -7.47 11.62 6.92
C ILE A 358 -8.02 12.89 7.58
N ASP A 359 -7.42 13.36 8.68
CA ASP A 359 -7.90 14.54 9.40
C ASP A 359 -7.90 15.82 8.54
N ASP A 360 -6.97 15.90 7.57
CA ASP A 360 -6.82 17.01 6.64
C ASP A 360 -7.70 16.90 5.38
N LEU A 361 -8.20 15.69 5.10
CA LEU A 361 -8.91 15.32 3.88
C LEU A 361 -10.39 14.97 4.11
N VAL A 362 -10.80 14.67 5.33
CA VAL A 362 -12.17 14.22 5.64
C VAL A 362 -13.22 15.22 5.15
N ASP A 363 -12.94 16.52 5.12
CA ASP A 363 -13.87 17.54 4.61
C ASP A 363 -13.94 17.66 3.07
N TYR A 364 -13.05 16.99 2.36
CA TYR A 364 -12.95 17.00 0.89
C TYR A 364 -13.50 15.71 0.26
N PHE A 365 -13.58 14.62 1.02
CA PHE A 365 -14.03 13.33 0.51
C PHE A 365 -15.40 12.93 1.06
N ASP A 366 -16.23 12.26 0.25
CA ASP A 366 -17.58 11.83 0.64
C ASP A 366 -17.60 10.40 1.19
N MET A 367 -16.57 9.62 0.87
CA MET A 367 -16.35 8.24 1.32
C MET A 367 -14.85 7.98 1.47
N ALA A 368 -14.50 6.93 2.20
CA ALA A 368 -13.17 6.34 2.17
C ALA A 368 -13.25 4.90 1.64
N LEU A 369 -12.25 4.46 0.89
CA LEU A 369 -12.01 3.06 0.55
C LEU A 369 -10.65 2.66 1.11
N ASN A 370 -10.61 1.53 1.78
CA ASN A 370 -9.39 0.97 2.32
C ASN A 370 -9.19 -0.48 1.89
N GLU A 371 -7.93 -0.83 1.67
CA GLU A 371 -7.50 -2.22 1.57
C GLU A 371 -6.79 -2.64 2.85
N GLU A 372 -7.21 -3.78 3.40
CA GLU A 372 -6.51 -4.56 4.42
C GLU A 372 -6.28 -3.86 5.79
N CYS A 373 -7.07 -2.86 6.20
CA CYS A 373 -6.89 -2.28 7.53
C CYS A 373 -7.08 -3.29 8.68
N GLY A 374 -7.83 -4.38 8.47
CA GLY A 374 -7.98 -5.45 9.46
C GLY A 374 -6.70 -6.27 9.57
N ARG A 375 -6.08 -6.62 8.42
CA ARG A 375 -4.76 -7.25 8.32
C ARG A 375 -3.68 -6.45 9.05
N TYR A 376 -3.69 -5.14 8.88
CA TYR A 376 -2.65 -4.24 9.37
C TYR A 376 -2.99 -3.52 10.68
N ASN A 377 -4.19 -3.76 11.23
CA ASN A 377 -4.69 -3.14 12.46
C ASN A 377 -4.73 -1.60 12.38
N GLU A 378 -5.25 -1.08 11.26
CA GLU A 378 -5.31 0.35 10.94
C GLU A 378 -6.74 0.88 10.84
N CYS A 379 -7.77 0.03 11.02
CA CYS A 379 -9.16 0.43 10.76
C CYS A 379 -9.65 1.58 11.66
N GLY A 380 -9.01 1.76 12.82
CA GLY A 380 -9.29 2.86 13.73
C GLY A 380 -8.99 4.24 13.16
N GLU A 381 -8.09 4.36 12.19
CA GLU A 381 -7.73 5.66 11.59
C GLU A 381 -8.89 6.28 10.79
N TYR A 382 -9.86 5.47 10.35
CA TYR A 382 -11.04 5.95 9.61
C TYR A 382 -12.18 6.49 10.49
N GLN A 383 -11.99 6.55 11.82
CA GLN A 383 -12.99 7.14 12.73
C GLN A 383 -13.45 8.56 12.34
N PRO A 384 -12.61 9.47 11.79
CA PRO A 384 -13.07 10.77 11.33
C PRO A 384 -14.15 10.69 10.24
N PHE A 385 -14.05 9.76 9.29
CA PHE A 385 -15.09 9.53 8.28
C PHE A 385 -16.40 9.05 8.92
N ILE A 386 -16.31 8.06 9.82
CA ILE A 386 -17.47 7.51 10.53
C ILE A 386 -18.16 8.58 11.38
N ALA A 387 -17.39 9.40 12.12
CA ALA A 387 -17.88 10.49 12.94
C ALA A 387 -18.54 11.60 12.09
N ALA A 388 -18.05 11.82 10.86
CA ALA A 388 -18.66 12.72 9.88
C ALA A 388 -19.89 12.12 9.18
N GLY A 389 -20.28 10.87 9.50
CA GLY A 389 -21.41 10.18 8.89
C GLY A 389 -21.15 9.68 7.47
N LYS A 390 -19.87 9.51 7.09
CA LYS A 390 -19.43 9.08 5.76
C LYS A 390 -19.03 7.60 5.79
N PRO A 391 -19.44 6.79 4.81
CA PRO A 391 -19.13 5.37 4.80
C PRO A 391 -17.63 5.14 4.54
N VAL A 392 -17.13 4.09 5.17
CA VAL A 392 -15.82 3.50 4.90
C VAL A 392 -16.07 2.16 4.23
N LEU A 393 -15.58 2.01 3.00
CA LEU A 393 -15.61 0.80 2.19
C LEU A 393 -14.31 0.04 2.47
N HIS A 394 -14.39 -1.17 3.02
CA HIS A 394 -13.19 -1.92 3.43
C HIS A 394 -13.07 -3.25 2.69
N ALA A 395 -12.01 -3.38 1.90
CA ALA A 395 -11.66 -4.57 1.16
C ALA A 395 -10.59 -5.37 1.92
N GLU A 396 -10.85 -6.65 2.13
CA GLU A 396 -9.87 -7.60 2.66
C GLU A 396 -9.65 -8.73 1.65
N TYR A 397 -8.44 -9.30 1.69
CA TYR A 397 -8.04 -10.35 0.76
C TYR A 397 -7.69 -11.66 1.48
N GLY A 398 -7.78 -12.77 0.75
CA GLY A 398 -7.49 -14.11 1.25
C GLY A 398 -8.75 -14.93 1.52
N SER A 399 -8.77 -15.71 2.62
CA SER A 399 -9.80 -16.73 2.83
C SER A 399 -10.66 -16.55 4.09
N SER A 400 -10.36 -15.54 4.92
CA SER A 400 -10.96 -15.36 6.25
C SER A 400 -11.82 -14.11 6.32
N THR A 401 -13.02 -14.23 6.88
CA THR A 401 -13.92 -13.09 7.18
C THR A 401 -13.88 -12.70 8.66
N ALA A 402 -12.79 -13.03 9.38
CA ALA A 402 -12.68 -12.77 10.81
C ALA A 402 -12.71 -11.27 11.17
N PHE A 403 -12.31 -10.40 10.24
CA PHE A 403 -12.36 -8.94 10.39
C PHE A 403 -13.79 -8.40 10.48
N CYS A 404 -14.79 -9.11 9.94
CA CYS A 404 -16.17 -8.62 9.84
C CYS A 404 -16.81 -8.25 11.18
N GLN A 405 -16.47 -8.93 12.27
CA GLN A 405 -17.01 -8.57 13.58
C GLN A 405 -16.54 -7.17 14.02
N ALA A 406 -15.26 -6.85 13.80
CA ALA A 406 -14.69 -5.56 14.14
C ALA A 406 -15.25 -4.46 13.24
N ASP A 407 -15.33 -4.71 11.93
CA ASP A 407 -15.88 -3.76 10.96
C ASP A 407 -17.32 -3.39 11.28
N ASN A 408 -18.19 -4.38 11.48
CA ASN A 408 -19.59 -4.16 11.81
C ASN A 408 -19.75 -3.36 13.11
N ALA A 409 -18.91 -3.62 14.11
CA ALA A 409 -18.91 -2.86 15.37
C ALA A 409 -18.44 -1.41 15.19
N ALA A 410 -17.57 -1.14 14.20
CA ALA A 410 -17.04 0.17 13.88
C ALA A 410 -17.83 0.95 12.81
N ASN A 411 -18.96 0.40 12.32
CA ASN A 411 -19.71 0.91 11.16
C ASN A 411 -18.94 0.91 9.83
N ILE A 412 -17.91 0.09 9.70
CA ILE A 412 -17.15 -0.09 8.46
C ILE A 412 -17.88 -1.11 7.57
N ASN A 413 -17.92 -0.85 6.27
CA ASN A 413 -18.58 -1.71 5.27
C ASN A 413 -17.56 -2.71 4.72
N GLY A 414 -17.26 -3.77 5.47
CA GLY A 414 -16.27 -4.78 5.11
C GLY A 414 -16.76 -5.78 4.07
N VAL A 415 -15.89 -6.16 3.14
CA VAL A 415 -16.10 -7.23 2.16
C VAL A 415 -14.79 -7.98 1.90
N LEU A 416 -14.84 -9.31 1.88
CA LEU A 416 -13.74 -10.14 1.41
C LEU A 416 -13.82 -10.27 -0.12
N PHE A 417 -12.74 -9.89 -0.80
CA PHE A 417 -12.60 -9.94 -2.25
C PHE A 417 -11.50 -10.90 -2.70
N SER A 418 -11.48 -11.17 -4.01
CA SER A 418 -10.29 -11.68 -4.71
C SER A 418 -9.37 -10.50 -4.95
N LEU A 419 -8.06 -10.70 -4.84
CA LEU A 419 -7.09 -9.65 -5.16
C LEU A 419 -7.20 -9.19 -6.62
N ASP A 420 -7.63 -10.08 -7.51
CA ASP A 420 -7.83 -9.75 -8.93
C ASP A 420 -9.05 -8.84 -9.17
N LEU A 421 -9.93 -8.63 -8.17
CA LEU A 421 -11.12 -7.78 -8.28
C LEU A 421 -11.96 -8.07 -9.54
N ASP A 422 -12.14 -9.37 -9.81
CA ASP A 422 -12.79 -9.94 -11.00
C ASP A 422 -14.20 -10.47 -10.71
N ASP A 423 -14.77 -10.09 -9.57
CA ASP A 423 -16.07 -10.55 -9.03
C ASP A 423 -16.13 -12.05 -8.64
N SER A 424 -15.00 -12.78 -8.66
CA SER A 424 -14.97 -14.21 -8.33
C SER A 424 -15.16 -14.52 -6.85
N VAL A 425 -14.75 -13.59 -5.97
CA VAL A 425 -14.93 -13.68 -4.52
C VAL A 425 -15.61 -12.42 -4.04
N TYR A 426 -16.74 -12.61 -3.36
CA TYR A 426 -17.53 -11.56 -2.71
C TYR A 426 -18.15 -12.14 -1.45
N ARG A 427 -17.69 -11.71 -0.27
CA ARG A 427 -18.28 -12.09 1.02
C ARG A 427 -18.42 -10.85 1.91
N PRO A 428 -19.59 -10.18 1.90
CA PRO A 428 -19.81 -8.98 2.69
C PRO A 428 -19.96 -9.33 4.17
N CYS A 429 -19.61 -8.38 5.03
CA CYS A 429 -19.75 -8.53 6.48
C CYS A 429 -21.18 -8.34 6.98
N ARG A 430 -22.04 -7.68 6.21
CA ARG A 430 -23.45 -7.43 6.53
C ARG A 430 -24.33 -7.39 5.30
#